data_AF-A0AAD7EI42-F1
#
_entry.id   AF-A0AAD7EI42-F1
#
_cell.length_a   1.000
_cell.length_b   1.000
_cell.length_c   1.000
_cell.angle_alpha   90.00
_cell.angle_beta   90.00
_cell.angle_gamma   90.00
#
_symmetry.space_group_name_H-M   'P 1'
#
loop_
_entity.id
_entity.type
_entity.pdbx_description
1 polymer ?
#
loop_
_entity_poly.entity_id
_entity_poly.type
_entity_poly.pdbx_seq_one_letter_code
_entity_poly.pdbx_strand_id
1 'polypeptide(L)'
;MRFPKGKDSSPWIGIHRTFAVIPELSETVPCNPFKVDVFQLGLTMADVIKEYLTLRVFSPVANRMISINPADRPEPAQSLEEFNIIVARISAKKLRAPILGKYGAVTYLAKSVTSVFQKDYPPNTEIREPRWDD
;
A
#
# COMPACT_ATOMS: atom_id res chain seq x y z
N MET A 1 -7.95 13.19 13.98
CA MET A 1 -6.86 13.75 13.15
C MET A 1 -7.47 14.05 11.78
N ARG A 2 -7.42 15.29 11.27
CA ARG A 2 -7.89 15.63 9.91
C ARG A 2 -6.67 15.63 8.99
N PHE A 3 -6.68 14.80 7.94
CA PHE A 3 -5.65 14.87 6.91
C PHE A 3 -5.90 16.11 6.03
N PRO A 4 -4.85 16.84 5.62
CA PRO A 4 -5.01 17.93 4.67
C PRO A 4 -5.60 17.37 3.36
N LYS A 5 -6.51 18.11 2.74
CA LYS A 5 -6.92 17.80 1.36
C LYS A 5 -5.66 17.91 0.48
N GLY A 6 -5.38 16.86 -0.28
CA GLY A 6 -4.30 16.89 -1.25
C GLY A 6 -4.54 18.02 -2.24
N LYS A 7 -3.48 18.72 -2.65
CA LYS A 7 -3.58 19.61 -3.83
C LYS A 7 -3.69 18.72 -5.06
N ASP A 8 -4.67 19.02 -5.92
CA ASP A 8 -4.93 18.25 -7.15
C ASP A 8 -3.74 18.22 -8.11
N SER A 9 -2.84 19.20 -7.98
CA SER A 9 -1.60 19.28 -8.74
C SER A 9 -0.45 19.78 -7.85
N SER A 10 0.41 18.86 -7.43
CA SER A 10 1.79 19.19 -7.05
C SER A 10 2.67 18.82 -8.24
N PRO A 11 3.61 19.68 -8.69
CA PRO A 11 4.48 19.37 -9.82
C PRO A 11 5.56 18.39 -9.36
N TRP A 12 5.16 17.16 -9.08
CA TRP A 12 6.09 16.08 -8.83
C TRP A 12 6.40 15.42 -10.18
N ILE A 13 7.61 15.65 -10.66
CA ILE A 13 8.16 15.08 -11.89
C ILE A 13 9.31 14.17 -11.45
N GLY A 14 9.23 12.87 -11.74
CA GLY A 14 10.30 11.93 -11.41
C GLY A 14 9.80 10.49 -11.26
N ILE A 15 10.57 9.55 -11.80
CA ILE A 15 10.32 8.10 -11.63
C ILE A 15 11.10 7.63 -10.40
N HIS A 16 10.42 7.46 -9.27
CA HIS A 16 10.97 6.68 -8.15
C HIS A 16 10.21 5.35 -8.04
N ARG A 17 10.79 4.32 -8.65
CA ARG A 17 10.17 2.99 -8.82
C ARG A 17 10.39 2.16 -7.57
N THR A 18 9.44 2.18 -6.63
CA THR A 18 9.45 1.27 -5.47
C THR A 18 8.49 0.10 -5.71
N PHE A 19 8.69 -0.65 -6.81
CA PHE A 19 8.10 -1.98 -7.08
C PHE A 19 6.73 -2.10 -7.77
N ALA A 20 5.98 -1.02 -8.03
CA ALA A 20 4.78 -1.07 -8.88
C ALA A 20 4.82 -0.02 -10.00
N VAL A 21 4.42 -0.41 -11.22
CA VAL A 21 4.17 0.53 -12.31
C VAL A 21 2.92 1.33 -11.93
N ILE A 22 3.12 2.53 -11.40
CA ILE A 22 2.04 3.49 -11.16
C ILE A 22 1.53 3.96 -12.53
N PRO A 23 0.26 3.72 -12.88
CA PRO A 23 -0.26 3.98 -14.23
C PRO A 23 -0.13 5.44 -14.68
N GLU A 24 -0.24 6.38 -13.75
CA GLU A 24 -0.24 7.81 -14.00
C GLU A 24 1.15 8.47 -13.91
N LEU A 25 2.20 7.73 -13.53
CA LEU A 25 3.53 8.31 -13.37
C LEU A 25 4.13 8.59 -14.75
N SER A 26 4.28 9.86 -15.09
CA SER A 26 4.81 10.35 -16.35
C SER A 26 5.94 11.34 -16.10
N GLU A 27 6.92 11.38 -17.00
CA GLU A 27 8.00 12.38 -16.97
C GLU A 27 7.50 13.77 -17.40
N THR A 28 6.33 13.85 -18.04
CA THR A 28 5.83 15.08 -18.68
C THR A 28 4.49 15.56 -18.13
N VAL A 29 3.75 14.70 -17.43
CA VAL A 29 2.41 15.02 -16.90
C VAL A 29 2.46 14.97 -15.37
N PRO A 30 2.22 16.09 -14.67
CA PRO A 30 2.12 16.09 -13.22
C PRO A 30 1.02 15.16 -12.72
N CYS A 31 1.30 14.40 -11.67
CA CYS A 31 0.34 13.55 -11.00
C CYS A 31 -0.03 14.09 -9.61
N ASN A 32 -1.16 13.62 -9.06
CA ASN A 32 -1.50 13.89 -7.68
C ASN A 32 -0.76 12.89 -6.76
N PRO A 33 0.23 13.32 -5.96
CA PRO A 33 1.03 12.41 -5.15
C PRO A 33 0.20 11.66 -4.10
N PHE A 34 -0.86 12.26 -3.58
CA PHE A 34 -1.73 11.58 -2.60
C PHE A 34 -2.51 10.43 -3.25
N LYS A 35 -2.88 10.55 -4.53
CA LYS A 35 -3.52 9.45 -5.27
C LYS A 35 -2.53 8.33 -5.57
N VAL A 36 -1.27 8.67 -5.79
CA VAL A 36 -0.17 7.70 -5.92
C VAL A 36 0.01 6.92 -4.62
N ASP A 37 0.07 7.61 -3.48
CA ASP A 37 0.21 6.97 -2.16
C ASP A 37 -0.97 6.03 -1.85
N VAL A 38 -2.20 6.47 -2.15
CA VAL A 38 -3.40 5.63 -1.99
C VAL A 38 -3.30 4.36 -2.85
N PHE A 39 -2.83 4.49 -4.09
CA PHE A 39 -2.67 3.34 -4.98
C PHE A 39 -1.62 2.35 -4.49
N GLN A 40 -0.44 2.84 -4.10
CA GLN A 40 0.63 2.02 -3.54
C GLN A 40 0.18 1.30 -2.26
N LEU A 41 -0.47 2.01 -1.33
CA LEU A 41 -1.00 1.40 -0.11
C LEU A 41 -2.08 0.36 -0.43
N GLY A 42 -2.94 0.62 -1.42
CA GLY A 42 -3.93 -0.34 -1.90
C GLY A 42 -3.31 -1.62 -2.44
N LEU A 43 -2.23 -1.52 -3.22
CA LEU A 43 -1.47 -2.68 -3.72
C LEU A 43 -0.85 -3.48 -2.57
N THR A 44 -0.18 -2.79 -1.64
CA THR A 44 0.38 -3.43 -0.44
C THR A 44 -0.70 -4.14 0.37
N MET A 45 -1.85 -3.51 0.58
CA MET A 45 -2.98 -4.14 1.26
C MET A 45 -3.47 -5.38 0.49
N ALA A 46 -3.63 -5.29 -0.82
CA ALA A 46 -4.07 -6.42 -1.65
C ALA A 46 -3.09 -7.60 -1.55
N ASP A 47 -1.78 -7.35 -1.56
CA ASP A 47 -0.77 -8.41 -1.42
C ASP A 47 -0.80 -9.04 -0.02
N VAL A 48 -0.91 -8.25 1.04
CA VAL A 48 -1.09 -8.77 2.40
C VAL A 48 -2.37 -9.60 2.52
N ILE A 49 -3.48 -9.15 1.93
CA ILE A 49 -4.77 -9.87 1.96
C ILE A 49 -4.68 -11.23 1.24
N LYS A 50 -3.88 -11.36 0.18
CA LYS A 50 -3.67 -12.65 -0.51
C LYS A 50 -3.02 -13.67 0.42
N GLU A 51 -2.09 -13.24 1.26
CA GLU A 51 -1.35 -14.09 2.19
C GLU A 51 -2.14 -14.43 3.46
N TYR A 52 -3.06 -13.56 3.89
CA TYR A 52 -3.78 -13.69 5.14
C TYR A 52 -5.29 -13.72 4.93
N LEU A 53 -5.89 -14.91 4.93
CA LEU A 53 -7.32 -15.12 4.66
C LEU A 53 -8.23 -14.33 5.62
N THR A 54 -7.80 -14.16 6.86
CA THR A 54 -8.53 -13.39 7.90
C THR A 54 -8.65 -11.91 7.57
N LEU A 55 -7.79 -11.38 6.69
CA LEU A 55 -7.81 -9.99 6.25
C LEU A 55 -8.66 -9.74 5.00
N ARG A 56 -9.28 -10.78 4.40
CA ARG A 56 -10.18 -10.63 3.23
C ARG A 56 -11.35 -9.67 3.46
N VAL A 57 -11.71 -9.41 4.70
CA VAL A 57 -12.73 -8.40 5.06
C VAL A 57 -12.35 -6.99 4.58
N PHE A 58 -11.05 -6.72 4.36
CA PHE A 58 -10.53 -5.45 3.86
C PHE A 58 -10.42 -5.38 2.33
N SER A 59 -10.73 -6.45 1.59
CA SER A 59 -10.70 -6.44 0.13
C SER A 59 -11.50 -5.29 -0.51
N PRO A 60 -12.69 -4.90 -0.02
CA PRO A 60 -13.46 -3.82 -0.64
C PRO A 60 -12.73 -2.47 -0.67
N VAL A 61 -12.11 -2.07 0.44
CA VAL A 61 -11.37 -0.81 0.51
C VAL A 61 -10.07 -0.89 -0.31
N ALA A 62 -9.34 -2.00 -0.23
CA ALA A 62 -8.12 -2.19 -1.02
C ALA A 62 -8.39 -2.14 -2.53
N ASN A 63 -9.47 -2.77 -3.00
CA ASN A 63 -9.83 -2.78 -4.42
C ASN A 63 -10.16 -1.38 -4.96
N ARG A 64 -10.78 -0.51 -4.15
CA ARG A 64 -11.04 0.88 -4.54
C ARG A 64 -9.78 1.73 -4.56
N MET A 65 -8.84 1.46 -3.67
CA MET A 65 -7.57 2.17 -3.61
C MET A 65 -6.70 1.91 -4.86
N ILE A 66 -6.82 0.73 -5.47
CA ILE A 66 -6.06 0.32 -6.67
C ILE A 66 -6.76 0.59 -8.01
N SER A 67 -7.79 1.45 -8.03
CA SER A 67 -8.40 1.87 -9.29
C SER A 67 -7.36 2.47 -10.24
N ILE A 68 -7.35 2.02 -11.51
CA ILE A 68 -6.37 2.49 -12.49
C ILE A 68 -6.48 4.00 -12.69
N ASN A 69 -7.71 4.50 -12.88
CA ASN A 69 -7.98 5.92 -12.94
C ASN A 69 -7.83 6.57 -11.56
N PRO A 70 -6.93 7.55 -11.36
CA PRO A 70 -6.72 8.21 -10.08
C PRO A 70 -7.97 8.89 -9.52
N ALA A 71 -8.88 9.35 -10.37
CA ALA A 71 -10.13 10.00 -9.94
C ALA A 71 -11.11 9.04 -9.25
N ASP A 72 -11.05 7.74 -9.59
CA ASP A 72 -11.91 6.70 -9.01
C ASP A 72 -11.36 6.17 -7.68
N ARG A 73 -10.15 6.57 -7.29
CA ARG A 73 -9.57 6.21 -6.00
C ARG A 73 -10.17 7.08 -4.90
N PRO A 74 -10.40 6.53 -3.69
CA PRO A 74 -10.81 7.33 -2.53
C PRO A 74 -9.77 8.41 -2.19
N GLU A 75 -10.22 9.47 -1.52
CA GLU A 75 -9.33 10.34 -0.76
C GLU A 75 -8.75 9.61 0.45
N PRO A 76 -7.56 9.99 0.96
CA PRO A 76 -6.97 9.36 2.14
C PRO A 76 -7.92 9.29 3.36
N ALA A 77 -8.69 10.36 3.59
CA ALA A 77 -9.67 10.40 4.66
C ALA A 77 -10.85 9.44 4.44
N GLN A 78 -11.27 9.24 3.18
CA GLN A 78 -12.32 8.28 2.83
C GLN A 78 -11.83 6.84 2.99
N SER A 79 -10.60 6.55 2.56
CA SER A 79 -9.97 5.24 2.77
C SER A 79 -9.91 4.88 4.25
N LEU A 80 -9.53 5.83 5.12
CA LEU A 80 -9.51 5.61 6.57
C LEU A 80 -10.92 5.39 7.13
N GLU A 81 -11.90 6.16 6.69
CA GLU A 81 -13.29 5.99 7.14
C GLU A 81 -13.82 4.60 6.78
N GLU A 82 -13.61 4.16 5.54
CA GLU A 82 -14.01 2.83 5.08
C GLU A 82 -13.30 1.72 5.84
N PHE A 83 -12.00 1.89 6.11
CA PHE A 83 -11.24 0.98 6.95
C PHE A 83 -11.84 0.89 8.37
N ASN A 84 -12.15 2.02 8.99
CA ASN A 84 -12.73 2.07 10.33
C ASN A 84 -14.12 1.43 10.39
N ILE A 85 -14.96 1.62 9.36
CA ILE A 85 -16.27 0.96 9.25
C ILE A 85 -16.11 -0.56 9.25
N ILE A 86 -15.09 -1.09 8.57
CA ILE A 86 -14.80 -2.52 8.55
C ILE A 86 -14.30 -2.98 9.93
N VAL A 87 -13.35 -2.26 10.54
CA VAL A 87 -12.81 -2.58 11.88
C VAL A 87 -13.91 -2.61 12.94
N ALA A 88 -14.84 -1.65 12.91
CA ALA A 88 -15.95 -1.56 13.87
C ALA A 88 -16.88 -2.78 13.83
N ARG A 89 -16.90 -3.54 12.73
CA ARG A 89 -17.70 -4.77 12.58
C ARG A 89 -16.97 -6.02 13.09
N ILE A 90 -15.69 -5.91 13.44
CA ILE A 90 -14.88 -7.01 13.94
C ILE A 90 -14.87 -6.94 15.47
N SER A 91 -15.18 -8.07 16.13
CA SER A 91 -15.14 -8.11 17.59
C SER A 91 -13.73 -7.90 18.13
N ALA A 92 -13.61 -7.26 19.30
CA ALA A 92 -12.31 -7.01 19.93
C ALA A 92 -11.49 -8.31 20.14
N LYS A 93 -12.16 -9.43 20.42
CA LYS A 93 -11.51 -10.75 20.52
C LYS A 93 -10.85 -11.17 19.19
N LYS A 94 -11.52 -10.95 18.05
CA LYS A 94 -10.99 -11.26 16.72
C LYS A 94 -9.86 -10.31 16.32
N LEU A 95 -9.95 -9.02 16.66
CA LEU A 95 -8.88 -8.04 16.41
C LEU A 95 -7.59 -8.36 17.18
N ARG A 96 -7.70 -9.02 18.33
CA ARG A 96 -6.55 -9.46 19.16
C ARG A 96 -6.05 -10.86 18.81
N ALA A 97 -6.75 -11.59 17.95
CA ALA A 97 -6.35 -12.92 17.55
C ALA A 97 -5.17 -12.85 16.58
N PRO A 98 -4.29 -13.86 16.55
CA PRO A 98 -3.23 -13.93 15.55
C PRO A 98 -3.80 -13.93 14.13
N ILE A 99 -3.11 -13.26 13.21
CA ILE A 99 -3.48 -13.27 11.80
C ILE A 99 -3.11 -14.64 11.22
N LEU A 100 -4.10 -15.36 10.72
CA LEU A 100 -3.89 -16.69 10.13
C LEU A 100 -3.44 -16.53 8.68
N GLY A 101 -2.26 -17.07 8.37
CA GLY A 101 -1.76 -17.18 7.00
C GLY A 101 -2.55 -18.21 6.20
N LYS A 102 -2.47 -18.11 4.87
CA LYS A 102 -3.14 -18.99 3.90
C LYS A 102 -2.85 -20.49 4.10
N TYR A 103 -1.73 -20.83 4.74
CA TYR A 103 -1.30 -22.20 5.02
C TYR A 103 -1.57 -22.68 6.46
N GLY A 104 -2.38 -21.95 7.25
CA GLY A 104 -2.76 -22.35 8.62
C GLY A 104 -1.67 -22.13 9.68
N ALA A 105 -0.46 -21.74 9.29
CA ALA A 105 0.57 -21.28 10.21
C ALA A 105 0.28 -19.84 10.65
N VAL A 106 0.39 -19.57 11.95
CA VAL A 106 0.46 -18.20 12.50
C VAL A 106 1.80 -17.63 12.05
N THR A 107 1.83 -16.96 10.89
CA THR A 107 3.02 -16.24 10.46
C THR A 107 3.01 -14.88 11.15
N TYR A 108 3.95 -14.70 12.08
CA TYR A 108 4.23 -13.40 12.66
C TYR A 108 4.56 -12.42 11.52
N LEU A 109 3.86 -11.28 11.47
CA LEU A 109 4.04 -10.17 10.53
C LEU A 109 5.51 -9.85 10.23
N ALA A 110 6.39 -10.02 11.22
CA ALA A 110 7.84 -9.87 11.08
C ALA A 110 8.42 -10.67 9.91
N LYS A 111 8.05 -11.95 9.74
CA LYS A 111 8.63 -12.84 8.70
C LYS A 111 8.18 -12.47 7.28
N SER A 112 6.96 -11.99 7.08
CA SER A 112 6.47 -11.57 5.74
C SER A 112 7.14 -10.29 5.28
N VAL A 113 7.37 -9.32 6.18
CA VAL A 113 8.11 -8.11 5.82
C VAL A 113 9.55 -8.46 5.48
N THR A 114 10.24 -9.29 6.27
CA THR A 114 11.62 -9.70 5.93
C THR A 114 11.69 -10.51 4.64
N SER A 115 10.72 -11.38 4.34
CA SER A 115 10.74 -12.16 3.10
C SER A 115 10.46 -11.33 1.85
N VAL A 116 9.61 -10.29 1.96
CA VAL A 116 9.39 -9.34 0.87
C VAL A 116 10.67 -8.52 0.63
N PHE A 117 11.28 -7.99 1.69
CA PHE A 117 12.55 -7.26 1.58
C PHE A 117 13.71 -8.13 1.06
N GLN A 118 13.82 -9.40 1.46
CA GLN A 118 14.88 -10.31 1.00
C GLN A 118 14.68 -10.82 -0.44
N LYS A 119 13.44 -10.90 -0.91
CA LYS A 119 13.14 -11.23 -2.31
C LYS A 119 13.59 -10.10 -3.24
N ASP A 120 13.38 -8.86 -2.82
CA ASP A 120 13.69 -7.67 -3.61
C ASP A 120 15.16 -7.20 -3.42
N TYR A 121 15.80 -7.55 -2.30
CA TYR A 121 17.21 -7.30 -2.02
C TYR A 121 17.88 -8.55 -1.44
N PRO A 122 18.40 -9.46 -2.27
CA PRO A 122 19.17 -10.60 -1.78
C PRO A 122 20.39 -10.12 -0.98
N PRO A 123 20.87 -10.90 0.00
CA PRO A 123 21.92 -10.50 0.94
C PRO A 123 23.28 -10.12 0.30
N ASN A 124 23.45 -10.33 -1.01
CA ASN A 124 24.63 -9.94 -1.77
C ASN A 124 24.36 -8.81 -2.80
N THR A 125 23.31 -8.03 -2.62
CA THR A 125 23.06 -6.86 -3.47
C THR A 125 24.09 -5.79 -3.11
N GLU A 126 25.06 -5.53 -3.99
CA GLU A 126 25.92 -4.36 -3.86
C GLU A 126 25.04 -3.10 -3.88
N ILE A 127 24.93 -2.44 -2.73
CA ILE A 127 24.33 -1.11 -2.66
C ILE A 127 25.34 -0.17 -3.32
N ARG A 128 25.13 0.12 -4.60
CA ARG A 128 25.82 1.23 -5.25
C ARG A 128 25.19 2.52 -4.72
N GLU A 129 25.94 3.25 -3.89
CA GLU A 129 25.53 4.59 -3.50
C GLU A 129 25.30 5.44 -4.77
N PRO A 130 24.22 6.23 -4.83
CA PRO A 130 24.04 7.16 -5.93
C PRO A 130 25.25 8.11 -5.94
N ARG A 131 26.02 8.09 -7.03
CA ARG A 131 26.98 9.15 -7.30
C ARG A 131 26.17 10.40 -7.63
N TRP A 132 26.11 11.32 -6.68
CA TRP A 132 25.65 12.67 -6.94
C TRP A 132 26.80 13.36 -7.68
N ASP A 133 26.68 13.46 -9.01
CA ASP A 133 27.55 14.36 -9.77
C ASP A 133 27.00 15.79 -9.56
N ASP A 134 27.89 16.68 -9.08
CA ASP A 134 27.64 18.08 -8.71
C ASP A 134 27.17 18.97 -9.88
#